data_AF-A0A6P6U4J9-F1
#
_entry.id   AF-A0A6P6U4J9-F1
#
_cell.length_a   1.000
_cell.length_b   1.000
_cell.length_c   1.000
_cell.angle_alpha   90.00
_cell.angle_beta   90.00
_cell.angle_gamma   90.00
#
_symmetry.space_group_name_H-M   'P 1'
#
loop_
_entity.id
_entity.type
_entity.pdbx_description
1 polymer ?
#
loop_
_entity_poly.entity_id
_entity_poly.type
_entity_poly.pdbx_seq_one_letter_code
_entity_poly.pdbx_strand_id
1 'polypeptide(L)'
;MVSNPGIRGAVTQSTIDAARKYGLDGLDLDWEFPNSRQDMTNLAMLFKEFLLAELPYAYPGSAIRKYVDSLNPMCSDCHGAWNAAVTGAHALVYDKNGVPLTKQVMGMPAYGRTWQLKGPNDHGAPAVRVGPGNGGIMAYKDIVDFNLANKATTVVYDHTTVSTYSYTGTNWIGYDDTRSIKNKIRFAKAQGLGG
;
A
#
# COMPACT_ATOMS: atom_id res chain seq x y z
N MET A 1 2.87 -21.98 9.26
CA MET A 1 4.26 -21.94 8.74
C MET A 1 5.22 -21.35 9.77
N VAL A 2 5.10 -20.07 10.11
CA VAL A 2 6.05 -19.37 11.01
C VAL A 2 5.98 -19.77 12.50
N SER A 3 4.99 -20.56 12.92
CA SER A 3 4.82 -20.95 14.33
C SER A 3 5.67 -22.15 14.75
N ASN A 4 6.19 -22.93 13.80
CA ASN A 4 7.00 -24.13 14.07
C ASN A 4 8.48 -23.85 13.72
N PRO A 5 9.41 -23.94 14.68
CA PRO A 5 10.83 -23.66 14.44
C PRO A 5 11.48 -24.49 13.33
N GLY A 6 11.13 -25.78 13.21
CA GLY A 6 11.66 -26.66 12.16
C GLY A 6 11.17 -26.25 10.77
N ILE A 7 9.88 -25.92 10.64
CA ILE A 7 9.31 -25.40 9.38
C ILE A 7 9.93 -24.04 9.03
N ARG A 8 10.13 -23.18 10.02
CA ARG A 8 10.77 -21.87 9.88
C ARG A 8 12.19 -21.96 9.35
N GLY A 9 13.01 -22.83 9.94
CA GLY A 9 14.37 -23.09 9.47
C GLY A 9 14.38 -23.62 8.04
N ALA A 10 13.48 -24.55 7.70
CA ALA A 10 13.38 -25.09 6.34
C ALA A 10 12.99 -24.02 5.30
N VAL A 11 12.02 -23.14 5.64
CA VAL A 11 11.60 -22.03 4.77
C VAL A 11 12.70 -20.99 4.61
N THR A 12 13.40 -20.67 5.69
CA THR A 12 14.54 -19.74 5.66
C THR A 12 15.63 -20.26 4.72
N GLN A 13 16.03 -21.52 4.88
CA GLN A 13 17.07 -22.13 4.06
C GLN A 13 16.66 -22.23 2.59
N SER A 14 15.44 -22.70 2.30
CA SER A 14 14.98 -22.82 0.91
C SER A 14 14.86 -21.46 0.20
N THR A 15 14.50 -20.41 0.93
CA THR A 15 14.42 -19.04 0.41
C THR A 15 15.82 -18.48 0.10
N ILE A 16 16.80 -18.70 1.00
CA ILE A 16 18.20 -18.30 0.76
C ILE A 16 18.77 -19.05 -0.46
N ASP A 17 18.52 -20.35 -0.56
CA ASP A 17 19.00 -21.16 -1.68
C ASP A 17 18.38 -20.70 -3.01
N ALA A 18 17.10 -20.34 -3.01
CA ALA A 18 16.45 -19.76 -4.18
C ALA A 18 17.07 -18.40 -4.57
N ALA A 19 17.28 -17.50 -3.60
CA ALA A 19 17.92 -16.20 -3.86
C ALA A 19 19.31 -16.37 -4.49
N ARG A 20 20.14 -17.25 -3.92
CA ARG A 20 21.49 -17.55 -4.44
C ARG A 20 21.43 -18.19 -5.83
N LYS A 21 20.52 -19.16 -6.03
CA LYS A 21 20.36 -19.85 -7.32
C LYS A 21 20.02 -18.88 -8.45
N TYR A 22 19.19 -17.89 -8.18
CA TYR A 22 18.73 -16.92 -9.17
C TYR A 22 19.53 -15.60 -9.15
N GLY A 23 20.57 -15.49 -8.32
CA GLY A 23 21.43 -14.29 -8.24
C GLY A 23 20.69 -13.05 -7.74
N LEU A 24 19.73 -13.20 -6.84
CA LEU A 24 18.98 -12.08 -6.25
C LEU A 24 19.81 -11.38 -5.16
N ASP A 25 19.75 -10.05 -5.14
CA ASP A 25 20.49 -9.21 -4.18
C ASP A 25 19.82 -9.09 -2.80
N GLY A 26 18.58 -9.57 -2.68
CA GLY A 26 17.80 -9.45 -1.45
C GLY A 26 16.50 -10.24 -1.50
N LEU A 27 15.76 -10.16 -0.40
CA LEU A 27 14.49 -10.81 -0.19
C LEU A 27 13.49 -9.78 0.35
N ASP A 28 12.28 -9.81 -0.18
CA ASP A 28 11.14 -9.06 0.36
C ASP A 28 10.14 -10.05 0.96
N LEU A 29 9.62 -9.75 2.15
CA LEU A 29 8.64 -10.58 2.83
C LEU A 29 7.32 -9.82 2.95
N ASP A 30 6.34 -10.26 2.16
CA ASP A 30 5.01 -9.68 2.15
C ASP A 30 3.99 -10.64 2.77
N TRP A 31 3.71 -10.47 4.06
CA TRP A 31 2.65 -11.21 4.76
C TRP A 31 1.49 -10.28 5.05
N GLU A 32 0.38 -10.53 4.37
CA GLU A 32 -0.89 -9.78 4.49
C GLU A 32 -1.99 -10.57 5.23
N PHE A 33 -2.24 -10.40 6.52
CA PHE A 33 -1.39 -9.81 7.54
C PHE A 33 -1.23 -10.82 8.70
N PRO A 34 -0.20 -10.69 9.54
CA PRO A 34 -0.17 -11.34 10.84
C PRO A 34 -1.42 -10.93 11.65
N ASN A 35 -2.19 -11.90 12.15
CA ASN A 35 -3.51 -11.64 12.72
C ASN A 35 -3.56 -11.77 14.25
N SER A 36 -2.43 -12.08 14.88
CA SER A 36 -2.36 -12.29 16.32
C SER A 36 -1.03 -11.86 16.93
N ARG A 37 -1.02 -11.68 18.26
CA ARG A 37 0.21 -11.45 19.02
C ARG A 37 1.25 -12.53 18.79
N GLN A 38 0.80 -13.78 18.70
CA GLN A 38 1.69 -14.90 18.45
C GLN A 38 2.29 -14.80 17.05
N ASP A 39 1.52 -14.39 16.04
CA ASP A 39 2.03 -14.18 14.68
C ASP A 39 3.09 -13.08 14.64
N MET A 40 2.89 -11.98 15.37
CA MET A 40 3.89 -10.90 15.46
C MET A 40 5.19 -11.36 16.14
N THR A 41 5.10 -12.17 17.19
CA THR A 41 6.28 -12.81 17.81
C THR A 41 6.97 -13.77 16.84
N ASN A 42 6.19 -14.56 16.09
CA ASN A 42 6.71 -15.49 15.10
C ASN A 42 7.38 -14.77 13.92
N LEU A 43 6.84 -13.62 13.50
CA LEU A 43 7.42 -12.76 12.47
C LEU A 43 8.76 -12.18 12.94
N ALA A 44 8.83 -11.69 14.17
CA ALA A 44 10.09 -11.24 14.76
C ALA A 44 11.12 -12.38 14.83
N MET A 45 10.70 -13.60 15.17
CA MET A 45 11.56 -14.79 15.13
C MET A 45 12.02 -15.13 13.71
N LEU A 46 11.16 -15.00 12.70
CA LEU A 46 11.54 -15.21 11.30
C LEU A 46 12.59 -14.18 10.86
N PHE A 47 12.40 -12.89 11.14
CA PHE A 47 13.42 -11.86 10.88
C PHE A 47 14.74 -12.15 11.63
N LYS A 48 14.63 -12.65 12.87
CA LYS A 48 15.76 -13.13 13.67
C LYS A 48 16.41 -14.40 13.08
N GLU A 49 15.70 -15.26 12.38
CA GLU A 49 16.33 -16.42 11.74
C GLU A 49 17.05 -16.04 10.46
N PHE A 50 16.55 -15.01 9.77
CA PHE A 50 17.31 -14.36 8.73
C PHE A 50 18.56 -13.65 9.29
N LEU A 51 18.54 -12.98 10.48
CA LEU A 51 19.66 -12.10 10.93
C LEU A 51 19.90 -11.86 12.46
N LEU A 52 19.36 -12.68 13.37
CA LEU A 52 19.60 -12.80 14.84
C LEU A 52 19.21 -11.64 15.82
N ALA A 53 18.01 -11.69 16.46
CA ALA A 53 17.65 -11.49 17.91
C ALA A 53 16.20 -10.97 18.21
N GLU A 54 15.75 -11.06 19.48
CA GLU A 54 14.35 -10.99 19.98
C GLU A 54 13.85 -9.61 20.43
N LEU A 55 12.60 -9.23 20.10
CA LEU A 55 11.99 -7.95 20.51
C LEU A 55 10.43 -7.95 20.67
N PRO A 56 9.83 -7.00 21.44
CA PRO A 56 8.40 -6.95 21.83
C PRO A 56 7.48 -6.02 20.98
N TYR A 57 6.21 -5.89 21.40
CA TYR A 57 4.93 -5.55 20.72
C TYR A 57 4.78 -4.18 20.01
N ALA A 58 3.78 -4.08 19.09
CA ALA A 58 3.67 -3.29 17.83
C ALA A 58 4.24 -4.08 16.64
N TYR A 59 4.15 -3.60 15.37
CA TYR A 59 5.10 -4.06 14.33
C TYR A 59 6.44 -4.23 15.01
N PRO A 60 7.18 -5.35 14.85
CA PRO A 60 8.33 -5.65 15.69
C PRO A 60 9.42 -4.64 15.35
N GLY A 61 9.26 -3.40 15.76
CA GLY A 61 9.80 -2.22 15.08
C GLY A 61 11.26 -2.06 15.45
N SER A 62 11.61 -2.57 16.61
CA SER A 62 12.96 -2.78 17.05
C SER A 62 13.60 -3.97 16.28
N ALA A 63 12.86 -5.03 15.90
CA ALA A 63 13.37 -6.10 15.04
C ALA A 63 13.54 -5.62 13.60
N ILE A 64 12.57 -4.88 13.05
CA ILE A 64 12.66 -4.20 11.75
C ILE A 64 13.86 -3.26 11.76
N ARG A 65 14.00 -2.43 12.79
CA ARG A 65 15.15 -1.54 12.95
C ARG A 65 16.47 -2.29 12.91
N LYS A 66 16.54 -3.50 13.47
CA LYS A 66 17.79 -4.26 13.59
C LYS A 66 18.08 -5.19 12.40
N TYR A 67 17.07 -5.80 11.78
CA TYR A 67 17.24 -6.88 10.80
C TYR A 67 16.72 -6.58 9.41
N VAL A 68 15.95 -5.51 9.25
CA VAL A 68 15.32 -5.16 7.97
C VAL A 68 15.95 -3.86 7.46
N ASP A 69 16.41 -3.86 6.22
CA ASP A 69 16.99 -2.68 5.59
C ASP A 69 15.94 -1.61 5.30
N SER A 70 14.81 -2.02 4.73
CA SER A 70 13.68 -1.18 4.39
C SER A 70 12.33 -1.79 4.78
N LEU A 71 11.44 -0.96 5.30
CA LEU A 71 10.02 -1.25 5.48
C LEU A 71 9.24 -0.54 4.37
N ASN A 72 8.33 -1.25 3.72
CA ASN A 72 7.50 -0.73 2.64
C ASN A 72 6.02 -0.71 3.09
N PRO A 73 5.55 0.31 3.84
CA PRO A 73 4.14 0.37 4.21
C PRO A 73 3.26 0.45 2.97
N MET A 74 2.31 -0.48 2.84
CA MET A 74 1.31 -0.44 1.79
C MET A 74 0.27 0.65 2.09
N CYS A 75 0.60 1.91 1.79
CA CYS A 75 -0.30 3.05 1.96
C CYS A 75 -1.35 3.17 0.84
N SER A 76 -1.76 2.04 0.26
CA SER A 76 -2.81 1.90 -0.74
C SER A 76 -3.98 1.09 -0.17
N ASP A 77 -5.07 1.01 -0.92
CA ASP A 77 -6.28 0.26 -0.53
C ASP A 77 -6.86 0.67 0.84
N CYS A 78 -6.77 1.95 1.18
CA CYS A 78 -7.46 2.51 2.34
C CYS A 78 -8.98 2.57 2.14
N HIS A 79 -9.42 2.71 0.88
CA HIS A 79 -10.81 2.61 0.45
C HIS A 79 -10.91 1.81 -0.84
N GLY A 80 -11.91 0.94 -0.94
CA GLY A 80 -12.22 0.16 -2.14
C GLY A 80 -13.67 -0.33 -2.18
N ALA A 81 -13.90 -1.40 -2.95
CA ALA A 81 -15.25 -1.95 -3.15
C ALA A 81 -15.91 -2.49 -1.86
N TRP A 82 -15.12 -2.73 -0.81
CA TRP A 82 -15.58 -3.21 0.50
C TRP A 82 -16.17 -2.10 1.40
N ASN A 83 -15.93 -0.81 1.13
CA ASN A 83 -16.44 0.30 1.95
C ASN A 83 -17.91 0.61 1.62
N ALA A 84 -18.87 0.12 2.40
CA ALA A 84 -20.27 -0.05 1.97
C ALA A 84 -21.03 1.22 1.49
N ALA A 85 -20.64 2.44 1.87
CA ALA A 85 -21.52 3.61 1.69
C ALA A 85 -20.98 4.71 0.78
N VAL A 86 -19.66 4.94 0.78
CA VAL A 86 -19.09 6.14 0.16
C VAL A 86 -17.78 5.86 -0.59
N THR A 87 -17.47 6.74 -1.54
CA THR A 87 -16.14 6.87 -2.15
C THR A 87 -15.12 7.38 -1.13
N GLY A 88 -13.83 7.22 -1.42
CA GLY A 88 -12.76 7.73 -0.57
C GLY A 88 -11.40 7.59 -1.22
N ALA A 89 -10.40 8.28 -0.66
CA ALA A 89 -9.02 8.15 -1.10
C ALA A 89 -8.52 6.72 -0.83
N HIS A 90 -8.07 6.05 -1.90
CA HIS A 90 -7.51 4.71 -1.79
C HIS A 90 -6.03 4.73 -1.37
N ALA A 91 -5.29 5.80 -1.69
CA ALA A 91 -3.86 5.90 -1.41
C ALA A 91 -3.55 7.13 -0.54
N LEU A 92 -2.91 6.90 0.60
CA LEU A 92 -2.52 7.94 1.56
C LEU A 92 -1.01 8.15 1.56
N VAL A 93 -0.55 9.20 2.24
CA VAL A 93 0.85 9.62 2.21
C VAL A 93 1.73 8.76 3.12
N TYR A 94 1.34 8.51 4.37
CA TYR A 94 2.27 7.93 5.35
C TYR A 94 1.58 7.52 6.66
N ASP A 95 2.08 6.47 7.31
CA ASP A 95 1.71 6.08 8.68
C ASP A 95 2.93 6.09 9.62
N LYS A 96 2.81 6.75 10.78
CA LYS A 96 3.88 6.85 11.79
C LYS A 96 3.90 5.59 12.65
N ASN A 97 4.91 4.76 12.46
CA ASN A 97 4.94 3.39 13.00
C ASN A 97 6.20 3.04 13.82
N GLY A 98 6.89 4.03 14.41
CA GLY A 98 8.02 3.79 15.34
C GLY A 98 9.32 3.25 14.71
N VAL A 99 9.32 3.04 13.39
CA VAL A 99 10.48 2.65 12.57
C VAL A 99 11.22 3.91 12.09
N PRO A 100 12.58 3.94 12.07
CA PRO A 100 13.32 5.09 11.55
C PRO A 100 12.86 5.50 10.16
N LEU A 101 12.64 6.80 9.94
CA LEU A 101 12.17 7.34 8.65
C LEU A 101 13.08 6.92 7.49
N THR A 102 14.40 6.90 7.71
CA THR A 102 15.40 6.48 6.72
C THR A 102 15.29 5.02 6.27
N LYS A 103 14.52 4.19 6.97
CA LYS A 103 14.21 2.81 6.58
C LYS A 103 12.84 2.67 5.95
N GLN A 104 12.04 3.72 5.89
CA GLN A 104 10.68 3.64 5.33
C GLN A 104 10.72 4.02 3.86
N VAL A 105 10.15 3.16 3.02
CA VAL A 105 9.99 3.38 1.58
C VAL A 105 8.50 3.54 1.29
N MET A 106 8.12 4.71 0.79
CA MET A 106 6.71 5.04 0.55
C MET A 106 6.18 4.29 -0.68
N GLY A 107 5.21 3.40 -0.48
CA GLY A 107 4.48 2.74 -1.56
C GLY A 107 3.62 3.72 -2.37
N MET A 108 3.68 3.63 -3.69
CA MET A 108 2.86 4.43 -4.61
C MET A 108 2.15 3.52 -5.61
N PRO A 109 0.82 3.35 -5.53
CA PRO A 109 0.11 2.43 -6.42
C PRO A 109 0.00 3.00 -7.84
N ALA A 110 0.37 2.19 -8.83
CA ALA A 110 0.18 2.49 -10.25
C ALA A 110 -1.22 2.04 -10.77
N TYR A 111 -2.23 2.15 -9.92
CA TYR A 111 -3.62 1.78 -10.19
C TYR A 111 -4.55 2.64 -9.31
N GLY A 112 -5.85 2.60 -9.60
CA GLY A 112 -6.88 3.26 -8.82
C GLY A 112 -8.04 2.34 -8.46
N ARG A 113 -8.90 2.83 -7.56
CA ARG A 113 -10.14 2.17 -7.14
C ARG A 113 -11.34 2.86 -7.78
N THR A 114 -12.27 2.07 -8.26
CA THR A 114 -13.36 2.53 -9.10
C THR A 114 -14.72 2.24 -8.47
N TRP A 115 -15.62 3.21 -8.57
CA TRP A 115 -16.93 3.18 -7.97
C TRP A 115 -18.01 3.67 -8.94
N GLN A 116 -19.22 3.14 -8.75
CA GLN A 116 -20.43 3.64 -9.37
C GLN A 116 -21.17 4.51 -8.36
N LEU A 117 -21.36 5.79 -8.68
CA LEU A 117 -22.10 6.75 -7.85
C LEU A 117 -23.60 6.50 -7.91
N LYS A 118 -24.32 6.88 -6.85
CA LYS A 118 -25.79 6.81 -6.79
C LYS A 118 -26.48 7.73 -7.82
N GLY A 119 -25.86 8.86 -8.13
CA GLY A 119 -26.35 9.81 -9.10
C GLY A 119 -25.25 10.77 -9.58
N PRO A 120 -25.48 11.48 -10.69
CA PRO A 120 -24.45 12.28 -11.37
C PRO A 120 -24.30 13.69 -10.79
N ASN A 121 -24.71 13.94 -9.54
CA ASN A 121 -24.70 15.27 -8.92
C ASN A 121 -23.84 15.34 -7.65
N ASP A 122 -23.48 14.19 -7.07
CA ASP A 122 -22.62 14.08 -5.90
C ASP A 122 -21.38 13.25 -6.25
N HIS A 123 -20.22 13.89 -6.27
CA HIS A 123 -18.96 13.30 -6.77
C HIS A 123 -17.78 13.51 -5.82
N GLY A 124 -18.03 13.97 -4.59
CA GLY A 124 -16.99 14.17 -3.60
C GLY A 124 -16.25 12.90 -3.18
N ALA A 125 -15.28 13.09 -2.29
CA ALA A 125 -14.65 12.06 -1.49
C ALA A 125 -14.83 12.46 -0.02
N PRO A 126 -16.01 12.19 0.59
CA PRO A 126 -16.97 11.14 0.20
C PRO A 126 -18.12 11.60 -0.72
N ALA A 127 -18.63 10.66 -1.52
CA ALA A 127 -19.91 10.69 -2.25
C ALA A 127 -20.61 9.34 -2.16
N VAL A 128 -21.95 9.33 -2.26
CA VAL A 128 -22.74 8.08 -2.14
C VAL A 128 -22.54 7.19 -3.37
N ARG A 129 -22.20 5.92 -3.14
CA ARG A 129 -22.02 4.91 -4.19
C ARG A 129 -23.07 3.81 -4.15
N VAL A 130 -23.21 3.07 -5.25
CA VAL A 130 -24.08 1.88 -5.37
C VAL A 130 -23.31 0.60 -5.67
N GLY A 131 -22.01 0.69 -5.98
CA GLY A 131 -21.21 -0.49 -6.29
C GLY A 131 -19.79 -0.14 -6.75
N PRO A 132 -18.96 -1.14 -7.03
CA PRO A 132 -17.72 -0.93 -7.78
C PRO A 132 -18.06 -0.50 -9.22
N GLY A 133 -17.29 0.44 -9.77
CA GLY A 133 -17.31 0.76 -11.20
C GLY A 133 -16.32 -0.15 -11.93
N ASN A 134 -16.63 -0.67 -13.12
CA ASN A 134 -15.69 -1.44 -13.96
C ASN A 134 -14.75 -2.42 -13.18
N GLY A 135 -15.30 -3.30 -12.35
CA GLY A 135 -14.51 -4.31 -11.61
C GLY A 135 -13.84 -3.85 -10.32
N GLY A 136 -13.96 -2.58 -9.94
CA GLY A 136 -13.51 -2.04 -8.64
C GLY A 136 -12.01 -1.72 -8.54
N ILE A 137 -11.26 -1.89 -9.63
CA ILE A 137 -9.86 -1.54 -9.78
C ILE A 137 -9.57 -1.20 -11.25
N MET A 138 -8.65 -0.29 -11.50
CA MET A 138 -8.23 0.08 -12.85
C MET A 138 -6.74 0.45 -12.86
N ALA A 139 -5.97 -0.07 -13.81
CA ALA A 139 -4.55 0.29 -13.94
C ALA A 139 -4.41 1.77 -14.33
N TYR A 140 -3.31 2.43 -13.92
CA TYR A 140 -3.12 3.86 -14.20
C TYR A 140 -3.19 4.19 -15.70
N LYS A 141 -2.64 3.32 -16.56
CA LYS A 141 -2.73 3.48 -18.01
C LYS A 141 -4.19 3.53 -18.48
N ASP A 142 -5.02 2.61 -17.99
CA ASP A 142 -6.43 2.54 -18.38
C ASP A 142 -7.23 3.72 -17.82
N ILE A 143 -6.84 4.26 -16.66
CA ILE A 143 -7.42 5.50 -16.11
C ILE A 143 -7.13 6.69 -17.03
N VAL A 144 -5.89 6.81 -17.51
CA VAL A 144 -5.51 7.86 -18.46
C VAL A 144 -6.31 7.73 -19.76
N ASP A 145 -6.37 6.51 -20.33
CA ASP A 145 -7.10 6.24 -21.56
C ASP A 145 -8.61 6.50 -21.38
N PHE A 146 -9.19 6.10 -20.23
CA PHE A 146 -10.58 6.37 -19.87
C PHE A 146 -10.87 7.87 -19.78
N ASN A 147 -10.03 8.63 -19.07
CA ASN A 147 -10.21 10.07 -18.92
C ASN A 147 -10.10 10.81 -20.27
N LEU A 148 -9.18 10.39 -21.15
CA LEU A 148 -9.01 10.96 -22.50
C LEU A 148 -10.19 10.65 -23.41
N ALA A 149 -10.69 9.41 -23.40
CA ALA A 149 -11.84 9.00 -24.20
C ALA A 149 -13.12 9.71 -23.76
N ASN A 150 -13.29 9.90 -22.45
CA ASN A 150 -14.44 10.55 -21.85
C ASN A 150 -14.20 12.04 -21.65
N LYS A 151 -14.16 12.82 -22.73
CA LYS A 151 -13.88 14.28 -22.76
C LYS A 151 -14.66 15.16 -21.75
N ALA A 152 -15.71 14.62 -21.11
CA ALA A 152 -16.48 15.24 -20.03
C ALA A 152 -16.00 14.86 -18.62
N THR A 153 -14.84 14.21 -18.50
CA THR A 153 -14.29 13.80 -17.22
C THR A 153 -13.78 15.00 -16.44
N THR A 154 -14.28 15.16 -15.21
CA THR A 154 -13.70 16.10 -14.26
C THR A 154 -12.62 15.38 -13.47
N VAL A 155 -11.42 15.98 -13.40
CA VAL A 155 -10.32 15.50 -12.56
C VAL A 155 -10.16 16.45 -11.38
N VAL A 156 -10.19 15.93 -10.17
CA VAL A 156 -10.11 16.68 -8.92
C VAL A 156 -8.90 16.20 -8.13
N TYR A 157 -8.07 17.17 -7.74
CA TYR A 157 -6.98 16.94 -6.80
C TYR A 157 -7.44 17.29 -5.38
N ASP A 158 -7.44 16.30 -4.49
CA ASP A 158 -7.76 16.50 -3.07
C ASP A 158 -6.50 16.81 -2.28
N HIS A 159 -6.43 18.04 -1.79
CA HIS A 159 -5.31 18.54 -0.99
C HIS A 159 -5.21 17.86 0.38
N THR A 160 -6.33 17.38 0.93
CA THR A 160 -6.39 16.79 2.27
C THR A 160 -5.73 15.42 2.29
N THR A 161 -6.09 14.59 1.32
CA THR A 161 -5.58 13.22 1.19
C THR A 161 -4.33 13.12 0.32
N VAL A 162 -3.98 14.21 -0.39
CA VAL A 162 -2.88 14.24 -1.37
C VAL A 162 -3.08 13.14 -2.40
N SER A 163 -4.29 13.07 -2.95
CA SER A 163 -4.71 12.07 -3.93
C SER A 163 -5.54 12.74 -5.02
N THR A 164 -5.80 12.00 -6.09
CA THR A 164 -6.60 12.48 -7.22
C THR A 164 -7.82 11.57 -7.38
N TYR A 165 -8.92 12.14 -7.82
CA TYR A 165 -10.02 11.36 -8.34
C TYR A 165 -10.56 11.97 -9.62
N SER A 166 -11.14 11.16 -10.48
CA SER A 166 -11.84 11.61 -11.67
C SER A 166 -13.25 11.01 -11.72
N TYR A 167 -14.16 11.73 -12.36
CA TYR A 167 -15.53 11.24 -12.54
C TYR A 167 -16.13 11.70 -13.87
N THR A 168 -17.02 10.87 -14.41
CA THR A 168 -17.85 11.18 -15.59
C THR A 168 -19.19 10.46 -15.48
N GLY A 169 -20.28 11.23 -15.51
CA GLY A 169 -21.61 10.73 -15.16
C GLY A 169 -21.60 10.11 -13.76
N THR A 170 -21.85 8.81 -13.67
CA THR A 170 -21.83 8.06 -12.42
C THR A 170 -20.58 7.20 -12.24
N ASN A 171 -19.62 7.22 -13.17
CA ASN A 171 -18.32 6.58 -12.99
C ASN A 171 -17.42 7.47 -12.14
N TRP A 172 -16.77 6.90 -11.14
CA TRP A 172 -15.83 7.60 -10.26
C TRP A 172 -14.58 6.74 -10.06
N ILE A 173 -13.40 7.34 -10.15
CA ILE A 173 -12.11 6.65 -10.09
C ILE A 173 -11.20 7.44 -9.14
N GLY A 174 -10.72 6.83 -8.06
CA GLY A 174 -9.73 7.40 -7.15
C GLY A 174 -8.36 6.80 -7.43
N TYR A 175 -7.35 7.62 -7.61
CA TYR A 175 -6.01 7.21 -8.05
C TYR A 175 -4.95 8.25 -7.65
N ASP A 176 -3.67 7.92 -7.85
CA ASP A 176 -2.60 8.91 -7.84
C ASP A 176 -2.27 9.35 -9.27
N ASP A 177 -2.24 10.67 -9.51
CA ASP A 177 -1.82 11.26 -10.77
C ASP A 177 -0.40 11.86 -10.65
N THR A 178 0.10 12.42 -11.75
CA THR A 178 1.44 13.03 -11.75
C THR A 178 1.60 14.11 -10.68
N ARG A 179 0.53 14.85 -10.35
CA ARG A 179 0.54 15.88 -9.32
C ARG A 179 0.61 15.30 -7.92
N SER A 180 -0.23 14.32 -7.59
CA SER A 180 -0.22 13.69 -6.27
C SER A 180 1.09 12.93 -6.02
N ILE A 181 1.58 12.17 -7.00
CA ILE A 181 2.90 11.49 -6.94
C ILE A 181 4.02 12.49 -6.67
N LYS A 182 4.06 13.62 -7.40
CA LYS A 182 5.09 14.65 -7.19
C LYS A 182 5.06 15.21 -5.78
N ASN A 183 3.87 15.39 -5.20
CA ASN A 183 3.72 15.87 -3.83
C ASN A 183 4.09 14.80 -2.80
N LYS A 184 3.77 13.53 -3.04
CA LYS A 184 4.21 12.40 -2.20
C LYS A 184 5.74 12.25 -2.20
N ILE A 185 6.38 12.38 -3.36
CA ILE A 185 7.86 12.40 -3.47
C ILE A 185 8.46 13.58 -2.69
N ARG A 186 7.87 14.78 -2.81
CA ARG A 186 8.33 15.95 -2.03
C ARG A 186 8.19 15.72 -0.53
N PHE A 187 7.08 15.14 -0.10
CA PHE A 187 6.86 14.77 1.28
C PHE A 187 7.92 13.76 1.77
N ALA A 188 8.14 12.68 1.01
CA ALA A 188 9.13 11.65 1.35
C ALA A 188 10.52 12.26 1.55
N LYS A 189 10.95 13.13 0.64
CA LYS A 189 12.21 13.88 0.75
C LYS A 189 12.25 14.81 1.96
N ALA A 190 11.17 15.57 2.20
CA ALA A 190 11.11 16.52 3.31
C ALA A 190 11.11 15.83 4.69
N GLN A 191 10.56 14.62 4.79
CA GLN A 191 10.59 13.81 6.01
C GLN A 191 11.89 13.00 6.16
N GLY A 192 12.72 12.90 5.12
CA GLY A 192 13.91 12.05 5.14
C GLY A 192 13.58 10.56 5.13
N LEU A 193 12.57 10.17 4.35
CA LEU A 193 12.26 8.76 4.10
C LEU A 193 13.40 8.08 3.33
N GLY A 194 13.53 6.76 3.49
CA GLY A 194 14.53 5.95 2.77
C GLY A 194 14.25 5.84 1.27
N GLY A 195 12.98 5.97 0.87
CA GLY A 195 12.52 5.94 -0.52
C GLY A 195 11.09 6.43 -0.68
#